data_AF-A0A9Q0WT14-F1
#
_entry.id   AF-A0A9Q0WT14-F1
#
_cell.length_a   1.000
_cell.length_b   1.000
_cell.length_c   1.000
_cell.angle_alpha   90.00
_cell.angle_beta   90.00
_cell.angle_gamma   90.00
#
_symmetry.space_group_name_H-M   'P 1'
#
loop_
_entity.id
_entity.type
_entity.pdbx_description
1 polymer ?
#
loop_
_entity_poly.entity_id
_entity_poly.type
_entity_poly.pdbx_seq_one_letter_code
_entity_poly.pdbx_strand_id
1 'polypeptide(L)'
;MVGPSRPQFVFFGSSIVQLCFSHGGWGSILSDIYSRKADILLRGYYGWNSRRAVQVLDQVFPKEAPVQPSLVIVYFGGNDSMGPHSSGLGPSCTT
;
A
#
# COMPACT_ATOMS: atom_id res chain seq x y z
N MET A 1 13.32 5.40 -26.59
CA MET A 1 14.29 4.85 -25.61
C MET A 1 13.65 4.89 -24.23
N VAL A 2 13.49 3.74 -23.57
CA VAL A 2 13.11 3.68 -22.15
C VAL A 2 14.40 3.80 -21.34
N GLY A 3 14.45 4.71 -20.36
CA GLY A 3 15.60 4.86 -19.47
C GLY A 3 15.82 3.62 -18.59
N PRO A 4 16.91 3.58 -17.79
CA PRO A 4 17.12 2.49 -16.84
C PRO A 4 15.94 2.37 -15.87
N SER A 5 15.64 1.14 -15.44
CA SER A 5 14.59 0.84 -14.45
C SER A 5 14.84 1.61 -13.15
N ARG A 6 13.80 2.22 -12.59
CA ARG A 6 13.88 2.96 -11.34
C ARG A 6 13.58 2.04 -10.15
N PRO A 7 14.11 2.34 -8.95
CA PRO A 7 13.72 1.66 -7.74
C PRO A 7 12.21 1.81 -7.50
N GLN A 8 11.58 0.75 -6.99
CA GLN A 8 10.15 0.74 -6.67
C GLN A 8 9.92 1.03 -5.19
N PHE A 9 9.06 2.00 -4.90
CA PHE A 9 8.53 2.27 -3.57
C PHE A 9 7.08 1.80 -3.51
N VAL A 10 6.70 1.05 -2.49
CA VAL A 10 5.32 0.55 -2.35
C VAL A 10 4.69 1.14 -1.10
N PHE A 11 3.52 1.77 -1.26
CA PHE A 11 2.69 2.15 -0.13
C PHE A 11 1.67 1.05 0.12
N PHE A 12 1.79 0.36 1.25
CA PHE A 12 0.95 -0.77 1.63
C PHE A 12 0.17 -0.43 2.90
N GLY A 13 -1.15 -0.32 2.81
CA GLY A 13 -1.95 0.12 3.95
C GLY A 13 -3.45 0.07 3.71
N SER A 14 -4.20 0.71 4.61
CA SER A 14 -5.66 0.75 4.53
C SER A 14 -6.19 2.00 3.81
N SER A 15 -7.27 2.61 4.30
CA SER A 15 -7.93 3.77 3.70
C SER A 15 -7.04 5.01 3.58
N ILE A 16 -6.19 5.27 4.58
CA ILE A 16 -5.27 6.43 4.58
C ILE A 16 -4.22 6.30 3.46
N VAL A 17 -3.75 5.07 3.19
CA VAL A 17 -2.88 4.80 2.04
C VAL A 17 -3.67 4.87 0.75
N GLN A 18 -4.84 4.23 0.65
CA GLN A 18 -5.63 4.24 -0.58
C GLN A 18 -5.96 5.66 -1.08
N LEU A 19 -6.22 6.57 -0.15
CA LEU A 19 -6.57 7.96 -0.46
C LEU A 19 -5.35 8.89 -0.53
N CYS A 20 -4.12 8.40 -0.37
CA CYS A 20 -2.91 9.24 -0.26
C CYS A 20 -2.58 10.04 -1.52
N PHE A 21 -3.10 9.63 -2.67
CA PHE A 21 -2.93 10.33 -3.96
C PHE A 21 -4.04 11.35 -4.25
N SER A 22 -5.00 11.51 -3.35
CA SER A 22 -5.97 12.61 -3.44
C SER A 22 -5.24 13.95 -3.51
N HIS A 23 -5.90 14.98 -4.06
CA HIS A 23 -5.30 16.30 -4.21
C HIS A 23 -4.71 16.83 -2.89
N GLY A 24 -3.41 17.13 -2.88
CA GLY A 24 -2.69 17.58 -1.68
C GLY A 24 -2.35 16.46 -0.67
N GLY A 25 -2.65 15.21 -1.00
CA GLY A 25 -2.32 14.04 -0.19
C GLY A 25 -0.83 13.74 -0.18
N TRP A 26 -0.34 13.17 0.91
CA TRP A 26 1.08 12.91 1.12
C TRP A 26 1.72 12.00 0.05
N GLY A 27 0.96 11.07 -0.53
CA GLY A 27 1.44 10.20 -1.60
C GLY A 27 1.65 10.96 -2.91
N SER A 28 0.77 11.92 -3.21
CA SER A 28 0.93 12.82 -4.36
C SER A 28 2.18 13.69 -4.23
N ILE A 29 2.43 14.23 -3.04
CA ILE A 29 3.61 15.05 -2.72
C ILE A 29 4.90 14.22 -2.86
N LEU A 30 4.93 13.00 -2.32
CA LEU A 30 6.08 12.10 -2.46
C LEU A 30 6.32 11.74 -3.94
N SER A 31 5.27 11.48 -4.71
CA SER A 31 5.41 11.15 -6.12
C SER A 31 5.94 12.32 -6.95
N ASP A 32 5.61 13.56 -6.58
CA ASP A 32 6.20 14.75 -7.19
C ASP A 32 7.70 14.86 -6.90
N ILE A 33 8.08 14.75 -5.63
CA ILE A 33 9.48 14.81 -5.15
C ILE A 33 10.35 13.71 -5.80
N TYR A 34 9.78 12.51 -6.00
CA TYR A 34 10.49 11.34 -6.51
C TYR A 34 10.19 11.01 -7.99
N SER A 35 9.49 11.89 -8.73
CA SER A 35 9.00 11.68 -10.11
C SER A 35 10.06 11.24 -11.13
N ARG A 36 11.34 11.47 -10.86
CA ARG A 36 12.49 11.05 -11.70
C ARG A 36 13.47 10.12 -11.00
N LYS A 37 13.15 9.67 -9.79
CA LYS A 37 14.05 8.92 -8.89
C LYS A 37 13.53 7.54 -8.57
N ALA A 38 12.21 7.38 -8.41
CA ALA A 38 11.59 6.12 -8.03
C ALA A 38 10.19 6.01 -8.62
N ASP A 39 9.73 4.79 -8.85
CA ASP A 39 8.35 4.50 -9.21
C ASP A 39 7.57 4.18 -7.92
N ILE A 40 6.49 4.93 -7.67
CA ILE A 40 5.66 4.75 -6.47
C ILE A 40 4.42 3.95 -6.82
N LEU A 41 4.24 2.81 -6.16
CA LEU A 41 3.12 1.90 -6.35
C LEU A 41 2.17 1.96 -5.17
N LEU A 42 0.88 2.06 -5.48
CA LEU A 42 -0.18 2.05 -4.48
C LEU A 42 -0.72 0.63 -4.23
N ARG A 43 -0.73 0.22 -2.96
CA ARG A 43 -1.37 -0.99 -2.42
C ARG A 43 -2.18 -0.62 -1.18
N GLY A 44 -3.07 0.35 -1.33
CA GLY A 44 -4.01 0.79 -0.31
C GLY A 44 -5.35 0.06 -0.42
N TYR A 45 -5.83 -0.48 0.70
CA TYR A 45 -7.05 -1.29 0.75
C TYR A 45 -8.00 -0.77 1.83
N TYR A 46 -9.00 -0.02 1.42
CA TYR A 46 -9.97 0.61 2.31
C TYR A 46 -10.67 -0.44 3.18
N GLY A 47 -10.78 -0.14 4.48
CA GLY A 47 -11.45 -1.01 5.45
C GLY A 47 -10.71 -2.30 5.80
N TRP A 48 -9.50 -2.53 5.28
CA TRP A 48 -8.67 -3.67 5.69
C TRP A 48 -7.95 -3.40 7.00
N ASN A 49 -7.87 -4.43 7.84
CA ASN A 49 -6.99 -4.45 9.03
C ASN A 49 -5.68 -5.22 8.74
N SER A 50 -4.78 -5.25 9.72
CA SER A 50 -3.49 -5.93 9.57
C SER A 50 -3.63 -7.44 9.32
N ARG A 51 -4.64 -8.11 9.90
CA ARG A 51 -4.89 -9.55 9.67
C ARG A 51 -5.17 -9.85 8.19
N ARG A 52 -6.04 -9.06 7.55
CA ARG A 52 -6.34 -9.23 6.12
C ARG A 52 -5.13 -8.91 5.24
N ALA A 53 -4.32 -7.93 5.63
CA ALA A 53 -3.10 -7.57 4.92
C ALA A 53 -2.09 -8.74 4.87
N VAL A 54 -1.92 -9.46 5.99
CA VAL A 54 -1.00 -10.62 6.07
C VAL A 54 -1.43 -11.76 5.15
N GLN A 55 -2.75 -11.99 4.99
CA GLN A 55 -3.27 -13.07 4.15
C GLN A 55 -2.89 -12.96 2.67
N VAL A 56 -2.61 -11.75 2.19
CA VAL A 56 -2.26 -11.49 0.78
C VAL A 56 -0.81 -11.05 0.61
N LEU A 57 0.03 -11.15 1.65
CA LEU A 57 1.39 -10.61 1.62
C LEU A 57 2.21 -11.21 0.47
N ASP A 58 2.14 -12.53 0.28
CA ASP A 58 2.84 -13.21 -0.81
C ASP A 58 2.27 -12.89 -2.21
N GLN A 59 1.01 -12.45 -2.29
CA GLN A 59 0.40 -12.00 -3.54
C GLN A 59 0.82 -10.57 -3.89
N VAL A 60 0.93 -9.71 -2.88
CA VAL A 60 1.36 -8.31 -3.05
C VAL A 60 2.87 -8.22 -3.25
N PHE A 61 3.64 -9.07 -2.58
CA PHE A 61 5.10 -9.12 -2.63
C PHE A 61 5.61 -10.54 -2.93
N PRO A 62 5.49 -11.02 -4.18
CA PRO A 62 6.00 -12.33 -4.55
C PRO A 62 7.52 -12.39 -4.39
N LYS A 63 8.03 -13.42 -3.71
CA LYS A 63 9.46 -13.61 -3.48
C LYS A 63 10.26 -13.80 -4.78
N GLU A 64 9.60 -14.35 -5.79
CA GLU A 64 10.19 -14.63 -7.11
C GLU A 64 10.00 -13.47 -8.10
N ALA A 65 9.46 -12.32 -7.65
CA ALA A 65 9.30 -11.17 -8.53
C ALA A 65 10.67 -10.71 -9.07
N PRO A 66 10.78 -10.42 -10.38
CA PRO A 66 12.04 -9.99 -11.01
C PRO A 66 12.56 -8.66 -10.47
N VAL A 67 11.67 -7.84 -9.90
CA VAL A 67 11.98 -6.58 -9.24
C VAL A 67 11.37 -6.60 -7.86
N GLN A 68 12.22 -6.42 -6.84
CA GLN A 68 11.79 -6.26 -5.45
C GLN A 68 11.69 -4.76 -5.11
N PRO A 69 10.72 -4.36 -4.27
CA PRO A 69 10.63 -2.98 -3.83
C PRO A 69 11.84 -2.60 -2.98
N SER A 70 12.42 -1.43 -3.26
CA SER A 70 13.52 -0.87 -2.48
C SER A 70 13.05 -0.24 -1.16
N LEU A 71 11.76 0.12 -1.09
CA LEU A 71 11.12 0.66 0.10
C LEU A 71 9.66 0.20 0.14
N VAL A 72 9.20 -0.21 1.31
CA VAL A 72 7.78 -0.43 1.59
C VAL A 72 7.38 0.43 2.79
N ILE A 73 6.37 1.28 2.61
CA ILE A 73 5.74 2.02 3.70
C ILE A 73 4.50 1.24 4.12
N VAL A 74 4.51 0.71 5.33
CA VAL A 74 3.40 -0.08 5.89
C VAL A 74 2.56 0.80 6.82
N TYR A 75 1.27 0.93 6.53
CA TYR A 75 0.35 1.78 7.29
C TYR A 75 -1.00 1.08 7.53
N PHE A 76 -1.01 0.20 8.53
CA PHE A 76 -2.18 -0.49 9.08
C PHE A 76 -2.28 -0.19 10.59
N GLY A 77 -3.38 -0.59 11.23
CA GLY A 77 -3.59 -0.39 12.67
C GLY A 77 -4.89 0.35 13.00
N GLY A 78 -5.28 1.34 12.18
CA GLY A 78 -6.52 2.11 12.45
C GLY A 78 -7.78 1.24 12.48
N ASN A 79 -7.91 0.28 11.56
CA ASN A 79 -9.03 -0.67 11.57
C ASN A 79 -8.87 -1.79 12.60
N ASP A 80 -7.64 -2.04 13.07
CA ASP A 80 -7.34 -3.03 14.11
C ASP A 80 -7.76 -2.54 15.49
N SER A 81 -7.70 -1.23 15.72
CA SER A 81 -8.16 -0.57 16.95
C SER A 81 -9.68 -0.38 17.03
N MET A 82 -10.41 -0.68 15.95
CA MET A 82 -11.87 -0.63 15.95
C MET A 82 -12.44 -1.86 16.67
N GLY A 83 -13.69 -1.76 17.14
CA GLY A 83 -14.39 -2.88 17.76
C GLY A 83 -14.39 -4.13 16.86
N PRO A 84 -14.47 -5.34 17.45
CA PRO A 84 -14.41 -6.58 16.69
C PRO A 84 -15.53 -6.61 15.65
N HIS A 85 -15.15 -6.67 14.38
CA HIS A 85 -16.08 -6.96 13.31
C HIS A 85 -16.34 -8.47 13.27
N SER A 86 -17.54 -8.88 12.89
CA SER A 86 -17.94 -10.31 12.89
C SER A 86 -17.04 -11.19 12.03
N SER A 87 -16.41 -10.65 10.98
CA SER A 87 -15.44 -11.37 10.15
C SER A 87 -14.00 -11.36 10.70
N GLY A 88 -13.68 -10.47 11.65
CA GLY A 88 -12.31 -10.27 12.13
C GLY A 88 -11.35 -9.59 11.13
N LEU A 89 -11.83 -9.17 9.96
CA LEU A 89 -11.01 -8.66 8.83
C LEU A 89 -11.18 -7.15 8.55
N GLY A 90 -11.87 -6.44 9.43
CA GLY A 90 -12.14 -5.00 9.32
C GLY A 90 -13.50 -4.68 8.68
N PRO A 91 -13.92 -3.41 8.71
CA PRO A 91 -15.30 -3.00 8.43
C PRO A 91 -15.77 -3.11 6.98
N SER A 92 -14.87 -3.25 5.99
CA SER A 92 -15.27 -3.45 4.58
C SER A 92 -14.98 -4.87 4.13
N CYS A 93 -15.98 -5.74 4.28
CA CYS A 93 -16.01 -7.08 3.72
C CYS A 93 -16.78 -7.05 2.38
N THR A 94 -16.31 -6.31 1.39
CA THR A 94 -16.73 -6.52 -0.01
C THR A 94 -15.71 -7.42 -0.68
N THR A 95 -16.19 -8.61 -1.05
CA THR A 95 -15.54 -9.60 -1.91
C THR A 95 -15.75 -9.22 -3.36
#